data_AF-A0A1Q3M5I8-F1
#
_entry.id   AF-A0A1Q3M5I8-F1
#
_cell.length_a   1.000
_cell.length_b   1.000
_cell.length_c   1.000
_cell.angle_alpha   90.00
_cell.angle_beta   90.00
_cell.angle_gamma   90.00
#
_symmetry.space_group_name_H-M   'P 1'
#
loop_
_entity.id
_entity.type
_entity.pdbx_description
1 polymer ?
#
loop_
_entity_poly.entity_id
_entity_poly.type
_entity_poly.pdbx_seq_one_letter_code
_entity_poly.pdbx_strand_id
1 'polypeptide(L)'
;MYLLPDDGSRCPKVIAGSIEELATTFYQKLQMKGYSLLVEDVTNALIEETKRYAGCATLRCQRGSTNIIIIDTTIVLEGFEWFIIEPCLSANCDLIQAQL
;
A
#
# COMPACT_ATOMS: atom_id res chain seq x y z
N MET A 1 -9.40 -1.72 6.58
CA MET A 1 -10.18 -0.97 5.56
C MET A 1 -11.41 -0.36 6.21
N TYR A 2 -11.65 0.93 5.97
CA TYR A 2 -12.79 1.68 6.51
C TYR A 2 -13.57 2.33 5.38
N LEU A 3 -14.89 2.14 5.36
CA LEU A 3 -15.79 2.86 4.46
C LEU A 3 -16.09 4.23 5.06
N LEU A 4 -15.94 5.28 4.26
CA LEU A 4 -16.36 6.62 4.65
C LEU A 4 -17.82 6.86 4.21
N PRO A 5 -18.56 7.77 4.89
CA PRO A 5 -19.91 8.13 4.48
C PRO A 5 -19.98 8.58 3.02
N ASP A 6 -21.04 8.19 2.33
CA ASP A 6 -21.32 8.66 0.98
C ASP A 6 -21.66 10.15 1.01
N ASP A 7 -20.85 10.95 0.34
CA ASP A 7 -21.06 12.40 0.20
C ASP A 7 -21.68 12.78 -1.15
N GLY A 8 -22.18 11.79 -1.91
CA GLY A 8 -22.71 11.97 -3.26
C GLY A 8 -21.63 12.20 -4.32
N SER A 9 -20.35 12.18 -3.94
CA SER A 9 -19.27 12.10 -4.93
C SER A 9 -19.26 10.68 -5.52
N ARG A 10 -19.24 10.56 -6.85
CA ARG A 10 -19.20 9.26 -7.54
C ARG A 10 -17.90 8.48 -7.32
N CYS A 11 -17.00 8.98 -6.47
CA CYS A 11 -15.74 8.34 -6.13
C CYS A 11 -15.90 7.57 -4.80
N PRO A 12 -15.68 6.25 -4.79
CA PRO A 12 -15.67 5.47 -3.55
C PRO A 12 -14.66 6.04 -2.56
N LYS A 13 -15.12 6.41 -1.37
CA LYS A 13 -14.27 6.90 -0.29
C LYS A 13 -13.99 5.78 0.69
N VAL A 14 -12.84 5.16 0.51
CA VAL A 14 -12.40 4.05 1.35
C VAL A 14 -10.99 4.35 1.83
N ILE A 15 -10.73 4.18 3.12
CA ILE A 15 -9.37 4.21 3.67
C ILE A 15 -8.86 2.77 3.72
N ALA A 16 -7.76 2.49 3.02
CA ALA A 16 -7.15 1.17 3.03
C ALA A 16 -6.51 0.89 4.40
N GLY A 17 -5.61 1.78 4.81
CA GLY A 17 -4.82 1.70 6.04
C GLY A 17 -3.48 2.42 5.85
N SER A 18 -2.66 2.46 6.91
CA SER A 18 -1.25 2.87 6.77
C SER A 18 -0.43 1.81 6.03
N ILE A 19 0.73 2.18 5.50
CA ILE A 19 1.68 1.22 4.92
C ILE A 19 2.04 0.13 5.94
N GLU A 20 2.25 0.47 7.22
CA GLU A 20 2.51 -0.51 8.28
C GLU A 20 1.38 -1.53 8.47
N GLU A 21 0.13 -1.05 8.57
CA GLU A 21 -1.05 -1.89 8.75
C GLU A 21 -1.27 -2.81 7.54
N LEU A 22 -1.13 -2.25 6.34
CA LEU A 22 -1.32 -2.96 5.08
C LEU A 22 -0.23 -4.01 4.86
N ALA A 23 1.05 -3.67 5.12
CA ALA A 23 2.16 -4.61 5.04
C ALA A 23 1.99 -5.76 6.03
N THR A 24 1.59 -5.47 7.27
CA THR A 24 1.34 -6.50 8.29
C THR A 24 0.22 -7.45 7.87
N THR A 25 -0.88 -6.91 7.36
CA THR A 25 -2.03 -7.71 6.88
C THR A 25 -1.64 -8.56 5.66
N PHE A 26 -0.91 -7.97 4.71
CA PHE A 26 -0.45 -8.67 3.51
C PHE A 26 0.58 -9.76 3.84
N TYR A 27 1.47 -9.49 4.80
CA TYR A 27 2.43 -10.46 5.32
C TYR A 27 1.73 -11.70 5.88
N GLN A 28 0.69 -11.53 6.71
CA GLN A 28 -0.10 -12.65 7.22
C GLN A 28 -0.72 -13.48 6.09
N LYS A 29 -1.23 -12.82 5.02
CA LYS A 29 -1.74 -13.51 3.82
C LYS A 29 -0.65 -14.31 3.10
N LEU A 30 0.59 -13.81 3.04
CA LEU A 30 1.72 -14.51 2.44
C LEU A 30 2.16 -15.71 3.29
N GLN A 31 2.18 -15.59 4.62
CA GLN A 31 2.46 -16.74 5.51
C GLN A 31 1.48 -17.88 5.30
N MET A 32 0.19 -17.56 5.14
CA MET A 32 -0.84 -18.57 4.84
C MET A 32 -0.66 -19.25 3.48
N LYS A 33 0.10 -18.63 2.56
CA LYS A 33 0.50 -19.21 1.26
C LYS A 33 1.83 -19.97 1.31
N GLY A 34 2.47 -20.05 2.48
CA GLY A 34 3.76 -20.74 2.67
C GLY A 34 4.99 -19.93 2.27
N TYR A 35 4.88 -18.60 2.17
CA TYR A 35 6.02 -17.73 1.90
C TYR A 35 6.88 -17.59 3.16
N SER A 36 8.19 -17.46 2.98
CA SER A 36 9.20 -17.38 4.04
C SER A 36 9.79 -15.97 4.22
N LEU A 37 9.14 -14.96 3.64
CA LEU A 37 9.53 -13.55 3.74
C LEU A 37 9.48 -13.05 5.20
N LEU A 38 10.21 -11.99 5.51
CA LEU A 38 10.03 -11.22 6.74
C LEU A 38 9.01 -10.09 6.52
N VAL A 39 8.35 -9.65 7.60
CA VAL A 39 7.44 -8.49 7.52
C VAL A 39 8.16 -7.23 7.04
N GLU A 40 9.45 -7.09 7.36
CA GLU A 40 10.30 -5.99 6.92
C GLU A 40 10.48 -6.00 5.39
N ASP A 41 10.66 -7.18 4.78
CA ASP A 41 10.77 -7.30 3.31
C ASP A 41 9.49 -6.84 2.63
N VAL A 42 8.33 -7.24 3.17
CA VAL A 42 7.00 -6.83 2.66
C VAL A 42 6.78 -5.33 2.83
N THR A 43 7.21 -4.77 3.97
CA THR A 43 7.06 -3.34 4.28
C THR A 43 7.93 -2.49 3.34
N ASN A 44 9.19 -2.88 3.15
CA ASN A 44 10.11 -2.23 2.23
C ASN A 44 9.60 -2.32 0.79
N ALA A 45 9.13 -3.50 0.36
CA ALA A 45 8.52 -3.66 -0.96
C ALA A 45 7.30 -2.75 -1.14
N LEU A 46 6.42 -2.63 -0.13
CA LEU A 46 5.25 -1.75 -0.21
C LEU A 46 5.64 -0.26 -0.28
N ILE A 47 6.67 0.17 0.45
CA ILE A 47 7.20 1.53 0.34
C ILE A 47 7.69 1.79 -1.10
N GLU A 48 8.44 0.86 -1.69
CA GLU A 48 8.94 0.99 -3.06
C GLU A 48 7.82 1.00 -4.11
N GLU A 49 6.82 0.13 -3.98
CA GLU A 49 5.65 0.16 -4.87
C GLU A 49 4.82 1.44 -4.70
N THR A 50 4.73 1.98 -3.48
CA THR A 50 4.08 3.27 -3.24
C THR A 50 4.86 4.42 -3.88
N LYS A 51 6.20 4.42 -3.80
CA LYS A 51 7.05 5.39 -4.51
C LYS A 51 6.87 5.27 -6.03
N ARG A 52 6.80 4.04 -6.56
CA ARG A 52 6.55 3.80 -7.99
C ARG A 52 5.18 4.36 -8.41
N TYR A 53 4.14 4.10 -7.63
CA TYR A 53 2.82 4.69 -7.84
C TYR A 53 2.87 6.22 -7.82
N ALA A 54 3.54 6.82 -6.83
CA ALA A 54 3.72 8.27 -6.71
C ALA A 54 4.43 8.91 -7.91
N GLY A 55 5.26 8.14 -8.62
CA GLY A 55 5.91 8.56 -9.87
C GLY A 55 4.94 8.69 -11.06
N CYS A 56 3.77 8.06 -11.00
CA CYS A 56 2.78 8.06 -12.08
C CYS A 56 1.45 8.72 -11.70
N ALA A 57 1.12 8.84 -10.41
CA ALA A 57 -0.13 9.39 -9.90
C ALA A 57 0.07 10.14 -8.58
N THR A 58 -0.72 11.19 -8.36
CA THR A 58 -0.72 11.94 -7.11
C THR A 58 -1.46 11.15 -6.02
N LEU A 59 -0.77 10.90 -4.90
CA LEU A 59 -1.40 10.30 -3.74
C LEU A 59 -2.43 11.23 -3.11
N ARG A 60 -3.44 10.66 -2.46
CA ARG A 60 -4.47 11.41 -1.77
C ARG A 60 -3.88 12.33 -0.70
N CYS A 61 -2.93 11.84 0.08
CA CYS A 61 -2.27 12.61 1.14
C CYS A 61 -1.54 13.87 0.61
N GLN A 62 -1.20 13.91 -0.69
CA GLN A 62 -0.59 15.07 -1.33
C GLN A 62 -1.61 16.16 -1.70
N ARG A 63 -2.89 15.81 -1.87
CA ARG A 63 -3.90 16.75 -2.36
C ARG A 63 -4.17 17.85 -1.34
N GLY A 64 -3.76 19.07 -1.67
CA GLY A 64 -3.90 20.25 -0.80
C GLY A 64 -2.78 20.39 0.23
N SER A 65 -1.78 19.51 0.22
CA SER A 65 -0.57 19.68 1.04
C SER A 65 0.39 20.69 0.40
N THR A 66 0.98 21.55 1.22
CA THR A 66 2.09 22.44 0.84
C THR A 66 3.45 21.92 1.32
N ASN A 67 3.46 20.82 2.07
CA ASN A 67 4.66 20.26 2.69
C ASN A 67 5.24 19.14 1.83
N ILE A 68 6.56 18.97 1.93
CA ILE A 68 7.23 17.77 1.41
C ILE A 68 6.75 16.58 2.25
N ILE A 69 6.23 15.55 1.59
CA ILE A 69 5.77 14.32 2.21
C ILE A 69 6.81 13.24 1.91
N ILE A 70 7.36 12.65 2.97
CA ILE A 70 8.23 11.48 2.87
C ILE A 70 7.34 10.24 2.82
N ILE A 71 7.58 9.35 1.87
CA ILE A 71 6.87 8.07 1.79
C ILE A 71 7.54 7.10 2.77
N ASP A 72 6.88 6.89 3.91
CA ASP A 72 7.29 5.96 4.97
C ASP A 72 6.09 5.13 5.45
N THR A 73 6.31 4.33 6.50
CA THR A 73 5.31 3.39 7.05
C THR A 73 4.03 4.06 7.54
N THR A 74 4.04 5.37 7.81
CA THR A 74 2.92 6.13 8.36
C THR A 74 1.95 6.63 7.29
N ILE A 75 2.34 6.59 6.01
CA ILE A 75 1.47 7.02 4.91
C ILE A 75 0.20 6.17 4.88
N VAL A 76 -0.94 6.85 4.93
CA VAL A 76 -2.26 6.24 4.77
C VAL A 76 -2.65 6.26 3.30
N LEU A 77 -2.97 5.07 2.78
CA LEU A 77 -3.46 4.89 1.41
C LEU A 77 -5.00 4.86 1.39
N GLU A 78 -5.59 5.50 0.38
CA GLU A 78 -7.00 5.29 0.03
C GLU A 78 -7.18 3.95 -0.70
N GLY A 79 -8.41 3.44 -0.68
CA GLY A 79 -8.75 2.13 -1.22
C GLY A 79 -8.44 1.99 -2.71
N PHE A 80 -8.59 3.06 -3.49
CA PHE A 80 -8.24 3.02 -4.92
C PHE A 80 -6.73 2.96 -5.15
N GLU A 81 -5.93 3.58 -4.27
CA GLU A 81 -4.46 3.54 -4.35
C GLU A 81 -3.98 2.14 -4.02
N TRP A 82 -4.49 1.59 -2.91
CA TRP A 82 -4.21 0.21 -2.51
C TRP A 82 -4.63 -0.80 -3.58
N PHE A 83 -5.79 -0.62 -4.21
CA PHE A 83 -6.26 -1.50 -5.28
C PHE A 83 -5.29 -1.59 -6.47
N ILE A 84 -4.57 -0.49 -6.76
CA ILE A 84 -3.57 -0.44 -7.82
C ILE A 84 -2.22 -0.98 -7.33
N ILE A 85 -1.84 -0.69 -6.08
CA ILE A 85 -0.54 -1.05 -5.51
C ILE A 85 -0.47 -2.54 -5.13
N GLU A 86 -1.54 -3.14 -4.60
CA GLU A 86 -1.55 -4.52 -4.08
C GLU A 86 -1.06 -5.57 -5.11
N PRO A 87 -1.51 -5.57 -6.38
CA PRO A 87 -1.02 -6.53 -7.36
C PRO A 87 0.48 -6.38 -7.64
N CYS A 88 1.00 -5.15 -7.66
CA CYS A 88 2.42 -4.87 -7.84
C CYS A 88 3.24 -5.36 -6.64
N LEU A 89 2.74 -5.15 -5.42
CA LEU A 89 3.35 -5.69 -4.21
C LEU A 89 3.40 -7.23 -4.25
N SER A 90 2.31 -7.87 -4.66
CA SER A 90 2.26 -9.33 -4.78
C SER A 90 3.34 -9.85 -5.73
N ALA A 91 3.45 -9.25 -6.92
CA ALA A 91 4.47 -9.64 -7.90
C ALA A 91 5.89 -9.40 -7.38
N ASN A 92 6.12 -8.32 -6.65
CA ASN A 92 7.44 -8.04 -6.05
C ASN A 92 7.78 -9.07 -4.95
N CYS A 93 6.84 -9.40 -4.08
CA CYS A 93 7.02 -10.46 -3.07
C CYS A 93 7.27 -11.84 -3.70
N ASP A 94 6.65 -12.16 -4.84
CA ASP A 94 6.93 -13.40 -5.58
C ASP A 94 8.38 -13.46 -6.06
N LEU A 95 8.91 -12.33 -6.55
CA LEU A 95 10.31 -12.23 -6.98
C LEU A 95 11.29 -12.36 -5.80
N ILE A 96 11.01 -11.69 -4.68
CA ILE A 96 11.85 -11.79 -3.47
C ILE A 96 11.86 -13.24 -2.97
N GLN A 97 10.68 -13.87 -2.88
CA GLN A 97 10.56 -15.27 -2.45
C GLN A 97 11.31 -16.25 -3.35
N ALA A 98 11.35 -16.01 -4.66
CA ALA A 98 12.08 -16.85 -5.60
C ALA A 98 13.62 -16.73 -5.50
N GLN A 99 14.12 -15.72 -4.79
CA GLN A 99 15.54 -15.46 -4.58
C GLN A 99 16.06 -15.98 -3.23
N LEU A 100 15.19 -16.50 -2.37
CA LEU A 100 15.51 -17.14 -1.08
C LEU A 100 15.84 -18.63 -1.27
#